data_AF-A0A0C6FYA2-F1
#
_entry.id   AF-A0A0C6FYA2-F1
#
_cell.length_a   1.000
_cell.length_b   1.000
_cell.length_c   1.000
_cell.angle_alpha   90.00
_cell.angle_beta   90.00
_cell.angle_gamma   90.00
#
_symmetry.space_group_name_H-M   'P 1'
#
loop_
_entity.id
_entity.type
_entity.pdbx_description
1 polymer ?
#
loop_
_entity_poly.entity_id
_entity_poly.type
_entity_poly.pdbx_seq_one_letter_code
_entity_poly.pdbx_strand_id
1 'polypeptide(L)'
;MLDPFPRAPATIARVEQPRYTALAQALHWLTAALVLAVLPLAWVATSLPASPSKGFFFQLHKSVGITILAIVALRILWRAWHPAPREPFVPAGLALLGRINHWLLYLVFLLMPLSGLVLSAAAGNTTQYFFLFPIPPFLEKNKAVADLADQIHLAGQYAVYALVSLHLLATAWHLIVRRDALLDRMLPRQDV
;
A
#
# COMPACT_ATOMS: atom_id res chain seq x y z
N MET A 1 33.82 -31.39 46.89
CA MET A 1 32.40 -31.15 46.55
C MET A 1 32.40 -30.25 45.32
N LEU A 2 32.46 -30.86 44.14
CA LEU A 2 32.60 -30.17 42.85
C LEU A 2 31.23 -30.20 42.15
N ASP A 3 30.77 -29.05 41.70
CA ASP A 3 29.56 -28.90 40.89
C ASP A 3 29.84 -29.47 39.47
N PRO A 4 29.16 -30.55 39.03
CA PRO A 4 29.50 -31.23 37.78
C PRO A 4 28.85 -30.64 36.52
N PHE A 5 28.10 -29.53 36.61
CA PHE A 5 27.34 -29.04 35.46
C PHE A 5 27.54 -27.55 35.18
N PRO A 6 28.46 -27.16 34.28
CA PRO A 6 28.45 -25.81 33.73
C PRO A 6 27.18 -25.64 32.89
N ARG A 7 26.18 -24.93 33.41
CA ARG A 7 25.03 -24.50 32.62
C ARG A 7 25.48 -23.39 31.69
N ALA A 8 25.82 -23.73 30.45
CA ALA A 8 25.85 -22.73 29.39
C ALA A 8 24.44 -22.13 29.27
N PRO A 9 24.27 -20.80 29.24
CA PRO A 9 23.01 -20.23 28.84
C PRO A 9 22.82 -20.59 27.36
N ALA A 10 21.88 -21.48 27.08
CA ALA A 10 21.35 -21.66 25.74
C ALA A 10 20.56 -20.39 25.41
N THR A 11 21.28 -19.33 25.01
CA THR A 11 20.68 -18.25 24.25
C THR A 11 20.22 -18.91 22.97
N ILE A 12 18.93 -19.25 22.88
CA ILE A 12 18.31 -19.61 21.61
C ILE A 12 18.52 -18.39 20.75
N ALA A 13 19.55 -18.42 19.90
CA ALA A 13 19.82 -17.35 18.96
C ALA A 13 18.53 -17.20 18.16
N ARG A 14 17.83 -16.08 18.37
CA ARG A 14 16.65 -15.73 17.60
C ARG A 14 17.11 -15.76 16.15
N VAL A 15 16.67 -16.74 15.38
CA VAL A 15 17.05 -16.84 13.96
C VAL A 15 16.60 -15.54 13.33
N GLU A 16 17.53 -14.64 13.03
CA GLU A 16 17.22 -13.35 12.45
C GLU A 16 16.57 -13.60 11.09
N GLN A 17 15.29 -13.23 10.98
CA GLN A 17 14.59 -13.32 9.71
C GLN A 17 15.21 -12.34 8.71
N PRO A 18 15.48 -12.74 7.46
CA PRO A 18 16.07 -11.85 6.49
C PRO A 18 15.08 -10.72 6.15
N ARG A 19 15.57 -9.47 6.27
CA ARG A 19 14.77 -8.24 6.20
C ARG A 19 14.82 -7.59 4.84
N TYR A 20 13.80 -6.81 4.52
CA TYR A 20 13.82 -5.94 3.35
C TYR A 20 14.83 -4.80 3.53
N THR A 21 15.30 -4.23 2.42
CA THR A 21 16.16 -3.04 2.47
C THR A 21 15.43 -1.87 3.13
N ALA A 22 16.18 -0.94 3.74
CA ALA A 22 15.59 0.23 4.41
C ALA A 22 14.68 1.04 3.46
N LEU A 23 15.08 1.20 2.20
CA LEU A 23 14.25 1.88 1.20
C LEU A 23 12.95 1.13 0.90
N ALA A 24 12.99 -0.21 0.77
CA ALA A 24 11.77 -0.99 0.57
C ALA A 24 10.80 -0.87 1.76
N GLN A 25 11.33 -0.84 2.99
CA GLN A 25 10.54 -0.61 4.20
C GLN A 25 9.94 0.80 4.21
N ALA A 26 10.73 1.83 3.93
CA ALA A 26 10.26 3.22 3.87
C ALA A 26 9.16 3.41 2.82
N LEU A 27 9.34 2.91 1.59
CA LEU A 27 8.34 2.97 0.54
C LEU A 27 7.06 2.22 0.95
N HIS A 28 7.18 1.05 1.59
CA HIS A 28 6.03 0.31 2.10
C HIS A 28 5.24 1.10 3.14
N TRP A 29 5.91 1.58 4.20
CA TRP A 29 5.23 2.28 5.28
C TRP A 29 4.67 3.63 4.86
N LEU A 30 5.35 4.35 3.96
CA LEU A 30 4.81 5.57 3.36
C LEU A 30 3.57 5.26 2.53
N THR A 31 3.58 4.19 1.72
CA THR A 31 2.38 3.74 0.98
C THR A 31 1.25 3.40 1.95
N ALA A 32 1.52 2.66 3.02
CA ALA A 32 0.53 2.28 4.01
C ALA A 32 -0.11 3.51 4.68
N ALA A 33 0.70 4.48 5.11
CA ALA A 33 0.21 5.73 5.70
C ALA A 33 -0.66 6.53 4.72
N LEU A 34 -0.22 6.65 3.46
CA LEU A 34 -0.98 7.37 2.42
C LEU A 34 -2.29 6.66 2.08
N VAL A 35 -2.30 5.33 1.99
CA VAL A 35 -3.52 4.55 1.77
C VAL A 35 -4.49 4.75 2.94
N LEU A 36 -4.02 4.65 4.18
CA LEU A 36 -4.86 4.89 5.35
C LEU A 36 -5.42 6.33 5.40
N ALA A 37 -4.71 7.30 4.84
CA ALA A 37 -5.18 8.69 4.72
C ALA A 37 -6.14 8.91 3.54
N VAL A 38 -5.93 8.27 2.38
CA VAL A 38 -6.72 8.52 1.16
C VAL A 38 -8.14 7.98 1.24
N LEU A 39 -8.35 6.89 1.99
CA LEU A 39 -9.67 6.28 2.17
C LEU A 39 -10.66 7.23 2.86
N PRO A 40 -10.39 7.79 4.05
CA PRO A 40 -11.30 8.75 4.68
C PRO A 40 -11.42 10.04 3.87
N LEU A 41 -10.38 10.49 3.15
CA LEU A 41 -10.49 11.66 2.25
C LEU A 41 -11.56 11.46 1.18
N ALA A 42 -11.66 10.25 0.60
CA ALA A 42 -12.70 9.92 -0.37
C ALA A 42 -14.10 10.00 0.24
N TRP A 43 -14.28 9.42 1.44
CA TRP A 43 -15.55 9.45 2.16
C TRP A 43 -15.98 10.86 2.51
N VAL A 44 -15.07 11.68 3.04
CA VAL A 44 -15.35 13.08 3.37
C VAL A 44 -15.71 13.87 2.10
N ALA A 45 -14.93 13.72 1.02
CA ALA A 45 -15.20 14.42 -0.24
C ALA A 45 -16.60 14.07 -0.81
N THR A 46 -16.98 12.79 -0.75
CA THR A 46 -18.26 12.32 -1.28
C THR A 46 -19.45 12.70 -0.40
N SER A 47 -19.28 12.75 0.93
CA SER A 47 -20.35 13.09 1.89
C SER A 47 -20.70 14.58 1.95
N LEU A 48 -19.81 15.46 1.49
CA LEU A 48 -20.05 16.90 1.52
C LEU A 48 -21.05 17.36 0.45
N PRO A 49 -21.88 18.38 0.72
CA PRO A 49 -22.68 19.05 -0.31
C PRO A 49 -21.78 19.81 -1.29
N ALA A 50 -22.32 20.17 -2.44
CA ALA A 50 -21.62 21.00 -3.42
C ALA A 50 -21.15 22.32 -2.77
N SER A 51 -19.83 22.44 -2.58
CA SER A 51 -19.20 23.52 -1.81
C SER A 51 -17.70 23.60 -2.12
N PRO A 52 -17.04 24.73 -1.82
CA PRO A 52 -15.57 24.83 -1.93
C PRO A 52 -14.84 23.76 -1.12
N SER A 53 -15.36 23.40 0.05
CA SER A 53 -14.80 22.34 0.90
C SER A 53 -14.83 20.97 0.20
N LYS A 54 -15.92 20.63 -0.50
CA LYS A 54 -15.98 19.41 -1.32
C LYS A 54 -14.88 19.38 -2.39
N GLY A 55 -14.70 20.50 -3.10
CA GLY A 55 -13.62 20.66 -4.08
C GLY A 55 -12.25 20.47 -3.45
N PHE A 56 -11.99 21.10 -2.29
CA PHE A 56 -10.74 20.97 -1.55
C PHE A 56 -10.39 19.51 -1.22
N PHE A 57 -11.33 18.77 -0.61
CA PHE A 57 -11.09 17.37 -0.26
C PHE A 57 -10.92 16.46 -1.48
N PHE A 58 -11.61 16.73 -2.60
CA PHE A 58 -11.35 16.00 -3.85
C PHE A 58 -9.95 16.26 -4.41
N GLN A 59 -9.46 17.50 -4.37
CA GLN A 59 -8.10 17.77 -4.84
C GLN A 59 -7.06 17.13 -3.93
N LEU A 60 -7.28 17.09 -2.61
CA LEU A 60 -6.42 16.33 -1.70
C LEU A 60 -6.46 14.82 -2.00
N HIS A 61 -7.64 14.24 -2.15
CA HIS A 61 -7.81 12.82 -2.50
C HIS A 61 -7.05 12.47 -3.78
N LYS A 62 -7.22 13.26 -4.85
CA LYS A 62 -6.50 13.07 -6.12
C LYS A 62 -5.00 13.18 -5.93
N SER A 63 -4.54 14.18 -5.18
CA SER A 63 -3.11 14.42 -4.96
C SER A 63 -2.45 13.23 -4.24
N VAL A 64 -3.07 12.77 -3.14
CA VAL A 64 -2.61 11.58 -2.42
C VAL A 64 -2.64 10.34 -3.30
N GLY A 65 -3.69 10.16 -4.11
CA GLY A 65 -3.77 9.07 -5.09
C GLY A 65 -2.61 9.06 -6.09
N ILE A 66 -2.28 10.23 -6.66
CA ILE A 66 -1.15 10.41 -7.57
C ILE A 66 0.18 10.10 -6.87
N THR A 67 0.34 10.52 -5.61
CA THR A 67 1.53 10.19 -4.82
C THR A 67 1.65 8.68 -4.57
N ILE A 68 0.55 8.00 -4.24
CA ILE A 68 0.51 6.54 -4.09
C ILE A 68 0.93 5.86 -5.41
N LEU A 69 0.41 6.31 -6.54
CA LEU A 69 0.78 5.79 -7.87
C LEU A 69 2.30 5.86 -8.09
N ALA A 70 2.90 7.02 -7.84
CA ALA A 70 4.34 7.23 -8.02
C ALA A 70 5.18 6.33 -7.08
N ILE A 71 4.81 6.27 -5.80
CA ILE A 71 5.53 5.46 -4.80
C ILE A 71 5.40 3.97 -5.10
N VAL A 72 4.21 3.50 -5.48
CA VAL A 72 3.98 2.08 -5.83
C VAL A 72 4.75 1.71 -7.09
N ALA A 73 4.77 2.58 -8.12
CA ALA A 73 5.60 2.36 -9.29
C ALA A 73 7.09 2.23 -8.91
N LEU A 74 7.60 3.15 -8.09
CA LEU A 74 8.97 3.08 -7.57
C LEU A 74 9.22 1.81 -6.76
N ARG A 75 8.24 1.38 -5.94
CA ARG A 75 8.33 0.15 -5.13
C ARG A 75 8.38 -1.10 -6.00
N ILE A 76 7.64 -1.16 -7.10
CA ILE A 76 7.67 -2.26 -8.06
C ILE A 76 9.02 -2.32 -8.76
N LEU A 77 9.51 -1.17 -9.25
CA LEU A 77 10.84 -1.05 -9.85
C LEU A 77 11.94 -1.49 -8.88
N TRP A 78 11.89 -0.99 -7.64
CA TRP A 78 12.83 -1.38 -6.58
C TRP A 78 12.81 -2.88 -6.33
N ARG A 79 11.61 -3.49 -6.25
CA ARG A 79 11.43 -4.93 -6.03
C ARG A 79 11.93 -5.78 -7.21
N ALA A 80 11.94 -5.24 -8.43
CA ALA A 80 12.50 -5.93 -9.59
C ALA A 80 14.03 -6.05 -9.50
N TRP A 81 14.73 -5.04 -8.98
CA TRP A 81 16.18 -5.07 -8.77
C TRP A 81 16.61 -5.63 -7.41
N HIS A 82 15.73 -5.60 -6.40
CA HIS A 82 15.98 -6.09 -5.05
C HIS A 82 14.92 -7.12 -4.66
N PRO A 83 15.14 -8.42 -4.98
CA PRO A 83 14.20 -9.48 -4.68
C PRO A 83 13.83 -9.52 -3.20
N ALA A 84 12.63 -10.04 -2.91
CA ALA A 84 12.24 -10.24 -1.51
C ALA A 84 13.24 -11.17 -0.82
N PRO A 85 13.48 -10.94 0.48
CA PRO A 85 14.18 -11.92 1.29
C PRO A 85 13.47 -13.26 1.24
N ARG A 86 14.19 -14.35 1.52
CA ARG A 86 13.60 -15.70 1.59
C ARG A 86 12.35 -15.70 2.46
N GLU A 87 11.33 -16.41 2.00
CA GLU A 87 10.10 -16.52 2.77
C GLU A 87 10.37 -17.27 4.08
N PRO A 88 9.75 -16.84 5.20
CA PRO A 88 9.84 -17.57 6.46
C PRO A 88 9.25 -18.97 6.31
N PHE A 89 9.39 -19.81 7.33
CA PHE A 89 8.84 -21.17 7.34
C PHE A 89 7.30 -21.12 7.41
N VAL A 90 6.66 -20.84 6.28
CA VAL A 90 5.21 -20.80 6.08
C VAL A 90 4.80 -21.94 5.14
N PRO A 91 3.65 -22.61 5.37
CA PRO A 91 3.08 -23.55 4.41
C PRO A 91 2.99 -22.91 3.01
N ALA A 92 3.37 -23.67 1.99
CA ALA A 92 3.48 -23.18 0.61
C ALA A 92 2.19 -22.52 0.09
N GLY A 93 1.02 -23.01 0.50
CA GLY A 93 -0.28 -22.43 0.17
C GLY A 93 -0.49 -21.03 0.76
N LEU A 94 -0.14 -20.81 2.02
CA LEU A 94 -0.25 -19.50 2.68
C LEU A 94 0.73 -18.50 2.08
N ALA A 95 1.95 -18.95 1.81
CA ALA A 95 2.96 -18.22 1.07
C ALA A 95 2.45 -17.76 -0.31
N LEU A 96 1.83 -18.66 -1.07
CA LEU A 96 1.24 -18.34 -2.38
C LEU A 96 0.11 -17.31 -2.27
N LEU A 97 -0.82 -17.47 -1.33
CA LEU A 97 -1.90 -16.50 -1.10
C LEU A 97 -1.36 -15.12 -0.73
N GLY A 98 -0.32 -15.07 0.11
CA GLY A 98 0.37 -13.84 0.46
C GLY A 98 0.97 -13.15 -0.78
N ARG A 99 1.59 -13.91 -1.69
CA ARG A 99 2.11 -13.37 -2.96
C ARG A 99 1.01 -12.86 -3.88
N ILE A 100 -0.08 -13.62 -4.03
CA ILE A 100 -1.24 -13.22 -4.86
C ILE A 100 -1.81 -11.90 -4.34
N ASN A 101 -2.07 -11.79 -3.04
CA ASN A 101 -2.61 -10.57 -2.45
C ASN A 101 -1.68 -9.36 -2.66
N HIS A 102 -0.36 -9.53 -2.55
CA HIS A 102 0.60 -8.46 -2.83
C HIS A 102 0.55 -7.99 -4.29
N TRP A 103 0.48 -8.92 -5.25
CA TRP A 103 0.39 -8.55 -6.67
C TRP A 103 -0.94 -7.87 -7.00
N LEU A 104 -2.05 -8.34 -6.42
CA LEU A 104 -3.34 -7.68 -6.56
C LEU A 104 -3.34 -6.28 -5.94
N LEU A 105 -2.69 -6.09 -4.78
CA LEU A 105 -2.50 -4.77 -4.17
C LEU A 105 -1.68 -3.84 -5.07
N TYR A 106 -0.61 -4.33 -5.70
CA TYR A 106 0.13 -3.54 -6.69
C TYR A 106 -0.74 -3.16 -7.87
N LEU A 107 -1.49 -4.10 -8.43
CA LEU A 107 -2.35 -3.84 -9.57
C LEU A 107 -3.41 -2.78 -9.24
N VAL A 108 -4.11 -2.91 -8.11
CA VAL A 108 -5.17 -1.96 -7.75
C VAL A 108 -4.61 -0.58 -7.39
N PHE A 109 -3.45 -0.50 -6.73
CA PHE A 109 -2.81 0.78 -6.42
C PHE A 109 -2.16 1.46 -7.63
N LEU A 110 -2.01 0.78 -8.76
CA LEU A 110 -1.69 1.41 -10.05
C LEU A 110 -2.96 1.85 -10.77
N LEU A 111 -3.91 0.93 -10.97
CA LEU A 111 -5.11 1.14 -11.78
C LEU A 111 -6.07 2.18 -11.18
N MET A 112 -6.25 2.19 -9.86
CA MET A 112 -7.20 3.08 -9.21
C MET A 112 -6.80 4.57 -9.32
N PRO A 113 -5.58 5.01 -8.93
CA PRO A 113 -5.20 6.41 -9.13
C PRO A 113 -5.05 6.78 -10.62
N LEU A 114 -4.64 5.84 -11.48
CA LEU A 114 -4.57 6.08 -12.92
C LEU A 114 -5.97 6.32 -13.52
N SER A 115 -6.96 5.51 -13.15
CA SER A 115 -8.35 5.73 -13.58
C SER A 115 -8.92 7.04 -13.04
N GLY A 116 -8.57 7.46 -11.81
CA GLY A 116 -8.98 8.77 -11.27
C GLY A 116 -8.37 9.97 -12.02
N LEU A 117 -7.11 9.85 -12.45
CA LEU A 117 -6.43 10.82 -13.32
C LEU A 117 -7.12 10.90 -14.69
N VAL A 118 -7.37 9.74 -15.32
CA VAL A 118 -8.05 9.65 -16.62
C VAL A 118 -9.47 10.21 -16.54
N LEU A 119 -10.22 9.90 -15.47
CA LEU A 119 -11.54 10.46 -15.20
C LEU A 119 -11.49 11.99 -15.15
N SER A 120 -10.56 12.55 -14.38
CA SER A 120 -10.42 14.01 -14.27
C SER A 120 -10.09 14.64 -15.63
N ALA A 121 -9.14 14.06 -16.37
CA ALA A 121 -8.73 14.54 -17.69
C ALA A 121 -9.88 14.47 -18.70
N ALA A 122 -10.55 13.32 -18.83
CA ALA A 122 -11.65 13.09 -19.77
C ALA A 122 -12.92 13.90 -19.42
N ALA A 123 -13.07 14.34 -18.17
CA ALA A 123 -14.11 15.29 -17.76
C ALA A 123 -13.77 16.75 -18.10
N GLY A 124 -12.53 17.03 -18.53
CA GLY A 124 -12.01 18.38 -18.77
C GLY A 124 -11.61 19.13 -17.49
N ASN A 125 -11.36 18.41 -16.40
CA ASN A 125 -11.04 19.00 -15.10
C ASN A 125 -9.53 19.03 -14.85
N THR A 126 -9.02 20.21 -14.48
CA THR A 126 -7.64 20.37 -14.01
C THR A 126 -7.48 19.83 -12.59
N THR A 127 -6.50 18.95 -12.37
CA THR A 127 -6.14 18.47 -11.03
C THR A 127 -5.09 19.39 -10.42
N GLN A 128 -5.33 19.91 -9.23
CA GLN A 128 -4.39 20.78 -8.51
C GLN A 128 -3.59 19.90 -7.55
N TYR A 129 -2.37 19.51 -7.94
CA TYR A 129 -1.54 18.62 -7.13
C TYR A 129 -1.10 19.34 -5.85
N PHE A 130 -1.68 18.96 -4.71
CA PHE A 130 -1.58 19.61 -3.40
C PHE A 130 -1.75 21.14 -3.44
N PHE A 131 -2.50 21.66 -4.42
CA PHE A 131 -2.61 23.11 -4.68
C PHE A 131 -1.28 23.82 -5.00
N LEU A 132 -0.22 23.06 -5.30
CA LEU A 132 1.11 23.59 -5.64
C LEU A 132 1.21 23.93 -7.13
N PHE A 133 0.68 23.06 -7.98
CA PHE A 133 0.68 23.26 -9.44
C PHE A 133 -0.48 22.51 -10.12
N PRO A 134 -0.94 23.01 -11.28
CA PRO A 134 -1.97 22.35 -12.06
C PRO A 134 -1.39 21.18 -12.87
N ILE A 135 -2.15 20.09 -12.92
CA ILE A 135 -2.04 19.00 -13.89
C ILE A 135 -3.21 19.19 -14.86
N PRO A 136 -2.98 19.79 -16.03
CA PRO A 136 -4.03 20.02 -17.01
C PRO A 136 -4.56 18.69 -17.57
N PRO A 137 -5.79 18.67 -18.09
CA PRO A 137 -6.30 17.50 -18.80
C PRO A 137 -5.37 17.16 -19.97
N PHE A 138 -4.93 15.91 -20.01
CA PHE A 138 -4.04 15.35 -21.06
C PHE A 138 -4.82 14.57 -22.12
N LEU A 139 -6.15 14.62 -22.06
CA LEU A 139 -7.08 14.01 -23.01
C LEU A 139 -8.12 15.05 -23.40
N GLU A 140 -8.67 14.92 -24.61
CA GLU A 140 -9.89 15.64 -24.98
C GLU A 140 -11.06 15.19 -24.11
N LYS A 141 -12.01 16.11 -23.90
CA LYS A 141 -13.21 15.82 -23.12
C LYS A 141 -14.02 14.71 -23.81
N ASN A 142 -14.18 13.58 -23.13
CA ASN A 142 -14.86 12.41 -23.66
C ASN A 142 -15.68 11.73 -22.55
N LYS A 143 -17.00 11.79 -22.69
CA LYS A 143 -17.94 11.24 -21.69
C LYS A 143 -17.80 9.72 -21.54
N ALA A 144 -17.66 8.98 -22.63
CA ALA A 144 -17.55 7.52 -22.56
C ALA A 144 -16.27 7.08 -21.82
N VAL A 145 -15.15 7.77 -22.06
CA VAL A 145 -13.89 7.52 -21.34
C VAL A 145 -14.01 7.89 -19.87
N ALA A 146 -14.64 9.03 -19.55
CA ALA A 146 -14.88 9.43 -18.17
C ALA A 146 -15.76 8.41 -17.43
N ASP A 147 -16.89 7.99 -18.01
CA ASP A 147 -17.80 7.03 -17.40
C ASP A 147 -17.13 5.66 -17.18
N LEU A 148 -16.30 5.19 -18.12
CA LEU A 148 -15.52 3.95 -17.95
C LEU A 148 -14.47 4.08 -16.84
N ALA A 149 -13.74 5.19 -16.82
CA ALA A 149 -12.74 5.45 -15.79
C ALA A 149 -13.36 5.54 -14.39
N ASP A 150 -14.54 6.15 -14.27
CA ASP A 150 -15.31 6.19 -13.01
C ASP A 150 -15.72 4.79 -12.56
N GLN A 151 -16.24 3.94 -13.46
CA GLN A 151 -16.57 2.54 -13.12
C GLN A 151 -15.36 1.75 -12.63
N ILE A 152 -14.21 1.88 -13.30
CA ILE A 152 -12.96 1.24 -12.88
C ILE A 152 -12.53 1.76 -11.50
N HIS A 153 -12.64 3.07 -11.26
CA HIS A 153 -12.26 3.68 -9.99
C HIS A 153 -13.15 3.21 -8.84
N LEU A 154 -14.48 3.17 -9.05
CA LEU A 154 -15.45 2.69 -8.07
C LEU A 154 -15.32 1.18 -7.81
N ALA A 155 -15.10 0.37 -8.84
CA ALA A 155 -14.80 -1.06 -8.65
C ALA A 155 -13.48 -1.24 -7.87
N GLY A 156 -12.47 -0.43 -8.18
CA GLY A 156 -11.18 -0.39 -7.48
C GLY A 156 -11.31 -0.08 -6.00
N GLN A 157 -12.25 0.79 -5.59
CA GLN A 157 -12.52 1.10 -4.18
C GLN A 157 -12.86 -0.16 -3.37
N TYR A 158 -13.79 -0.99 -3.85
CA TYR A 158 -14.16 -2.23 -3.16
C TYR A 158 -13.01 -3.24 -3.14
N ALA A 159 -12.24 -3.32 -4.23
CA ALA A 159 -11.05 -4.16 -4.28
C ALA A 159 -9.98 -3.72 -3.25
N VAL A 160 -9.75 -2.41 -3.11
CA VAL A 160 -8.84 -1.87 -2.07
C VAL A 160 -9.32 -2.26 -0.68
N TYR A 161 -10.61 -2.07 -0.36
CA TYR A 161 -11.14 -2.47 0.95
C TYR A 161 -10.93 -3.95 1.24
N ALA A 162 -11.26 -4.83 0.29
CA ALA A 162 -11.08 -6.26 0.47
C ALA A 162 -9.61 -6.66 0.64
N LEU A 163 -8.73 -6.22 -0.26
CA LEU A 163 -7.32 -6.62 -0.29
C LEU A 163 -6.51 -6.03 0.86
N VAL A 164 -6.77 -4.77 1.23
CA VAL A 164 -6.12 -4.13 2.39
C VAL A 164 -6.62 -4.78 3.68
N SER A 165 -7.92 -5.05 3.83
CA SER A 165 -8.44 -5.75 5.00
C SER A 165 -7.83 -7.15 5.12
N LEU A 166 -7.78 -7.91 4.03
CA LEU A 166 -7.13 -9.21 4.00
C LEU A 166 -5.65 -9.12 4.39
N HIS A 167 -4.93 -8.11 3.89
CA HIS A 167 -3.53 -7.88 4.23
C HIS A 167 -3.31 -7.58 5.72
N LEU A 168 -4.15 -6.71 6.31
CA LEU A 168 -4.08 -6.36 7.72
C LEU A 168 -4.44 -7.54 8.62
N LEU A 169 -5.51 -8.26 8.29
CA LEU A 169 -5.94 -9.46 9.02
C LEU A 169 -4.90 -10.57 8.96
N ALA A 170 -4.30 -10.82 7.79
CA ALA A 170 -3.21 -11.77 7.66
C ALA A 170 -2.00 -11.36 8.50
N THR A 171 -1.60 -10.09 8.45
CA THR A 171 -0.51 -9.56 9.27
C THR A 171 -0.80 -9.71 10.77
N ALA A 172 -2.01 -9.39 11.21
CA ALA A 172 -2.44 -9.55 12.60
C ALA A 172 -2.44 -11.03 13.03
N TRP A 173 -2.90 -11.93 12.16
CA TRP A 173 -2.86 -13.37 12.41
C TRP A 173 -1.42 -13.90 12.53
N HIS A 174 -0.52 -13.46 11.65
CA HIS A 174 0.91 -13.77 11.74
C HIS A 174 1.54 -13.25 13.03
N LEU A 175 1.17 -12.04 13.45
CA LEU A 175 1.68 -11.41 14.66
C LEU A 175 1.16 -12.07 15.96
N ILE A 176 -0.14 -12.30 16.05
CA ILE A 176 -0.81 -12.69 17.31
C ILE A 176 -0.86 -14.21 17.47
N VAL A 177 -1.22 -14.93 16.39
CA VAL A 177 -1.48 -16.37 16.42
C VAL A 177 -0.22 -17.16 16.06
N ARG A 178 0.37 -16.90 14.89
CA ARG A 178 1.58 -17.65 14.46
C ARG A 178 2.85 -17.23 15.17
N ARG A 179 2.97 -15.96 15.53
CA ARG A 179 4.15 -15.36 16.18
C ARG A 179 5.45 -15.70 15.44
N ASP A 180 5.42 -15.66 14.11
CA ASP A 180 6.50 -16.12 13.23
C ASP A 180 7.46 -15.00 12.77
N ALA A 181 7.39 -13.83 13.40
CA ALA A 181 8.22 -12.67 13.09
C ALA A 181 8.13 -12.19 11.61
N LEU A 182 7.02 -12.49 10.91
CA LEU A 182 6.78 -12.01 9.54
C LEU A 182 6.90 -10.48 9.45
N LEU A 183 6.29 -9.77 10.42
CA LEU A 183 6.27 -8.30 10.45
C LEU A 183 7.66 -7.71 10.64
N ASP A 184 8.54 -8.37 11.40
CA ASP A 184 9.90 -7.89 11.70
C ASP A 184 10.72 -7.66 10.41
N ARG A 185 10.38 -8.35 9.32
CA ARG A 185 11.02 -8.16 8.00
C ARG A 185 10.75 -6.78 7.41
N MET A 186 9.65 -6.15 7.80
CA MET A 186 9.25 -4.80 7.40
C MET A 186 9.63 -3.73 8.43
N LEU A 187 10.20 -4.10 9.59
CA LEU A 187 10.64 -3.15 10.59
C LEU A 187 12.15 -2.85 10.45
N PRO A 188 12.60 -1.64 10.82
CA PRO A 188 14.02 -1.33 10.99
C PRO A 188 14.68 -2.31 11.96
N ARG A 189 16.02 -2.42 11.89
CA ARG A 189 16.78 -3.20 12.87
C ARG A 189 16.52 -2.58 14.26
N GLN A 190 16.13 -3.43 15.21
CA GLN A 190 15.93 -3.04 16.59
C GLN A 190 17.11 -3.63 17.35
N ASP A 191 18.13 -2.83 17.56
CA ASP A 191 19.29 -3.21 18.34
C ASP A 191 18.88 -3.10 19.82
N VAL A 192 18.55 -4.23 20.45
CA VAL A 192 18.26 -4.34 21.89
C VAL A 192 19.07 -5.51 22.44
#